data_AF-A0A2S6MI03-F1
#
_entry.id   AF-A0A2S6MI03-F1
#
_cell.length_a   1.000
_cell.length_b   1.000
_cell.length_c   1.000
_cell.angle_alpha   90.00
_cell.angle_beta   90.00
_cell.angle_gamma   90.00
#
_symmetry.space_group_name_H-M   'P 1'
#
loop_
_entity.id
_entity.type
_entity.pdbx_description
1 polymer ?
#
loop_
_entity_poly.entity_id
_entity_poly.type
_entity_poly.pdbx_seq_one_letter_code
_entity_poly.pdbx_strand_id
1 'polypeptide(L)'
;MIDLRRLVALAAVALLVLSPGMAAASPAKSKATAAAPAAPPPPPFEPLPPPKIYLFRGAMGPIFSTGMDRLGEKLTQAGFSADVYEFTLCRFIGSRVIASYKEKAAPIVLIGHSMGGLCSIVISEMAAKESIPISLVIAIDPAHATGDVPLNVERFINIFLSDSVLGGGDVVAVPGFRGHYASYDLKENARVSHINIEKSDDIHRQIVEMVTQLPRIPPQTQAGAVPLRYLVPPDTLVELWDSGVRVPVRRGDTMESIAAANRVPLWTLAQSNSLAENAQLTPGQTIIVPRHLTPPEPAAAMVTPPPAPAKRK
;
A
#
# COMPACT_ATOMS: atom_id res chain seq x y z
N MET A 1 43.70 16.22 13.57
CA MET A 1 43.23 15.03 12.83
C MET A 1 42.00 15.45 12.06
N ILE A 2 42.13 15.58 10.75
CA ILE A 2 41.18 16.22 9.85
C ILE A 2 40.26 15.15 9.26
N ASP A 3 38.98 15.49 9.22
CA ASP A 3 37.86 14.69 8.73
C ASP A 3 37.91 14.56 7.19
N LEU A 4 37.92 13.32 6.69
CA LEU A 4 38.15 12.99 5.29
C LEU A 4 36.89 12.36 4.71
N ARG A 5 36.03 13.18 4.07
CA ARG A 5 35.13 12.82 2.94
C ARG A 5 34.14 13.95 2.62
N ARG A 6 34.62 15.04 2.03
CA ARG A 6 33.82 15.93 1.15
C ARG A 6 34.73 16.53 0.09
N LEU A 7 34.68 16.00 -1.12
CA LEU A 7 35.34 16.57 -2.30
C LEU A 7 34.45 16.30 -3.51
N VAL A 8 33.66 17.30 -3.91
CA VAL A 8 33.26 17.52 -5.31
C VAL A 8 33.04 19.01 -5.52
N ALA A 9 33.92 19.66 -6.29
CA ALA A 9 33.58 20.81 -7.14
C ALA A 9 34.73 21.14 -8.11
N LEU A 10 34.42 20.99 -9.41
CA LEU A 10 34.74 21.89 -10.54
C LEU A 10 36.20 22.28 -10.86
N ALA A 11 36.66 21.91 -12.08
CA ALA A 11 37.02 22.86 -13.14
C ALA A 11 37.63 22.14 -14.37
N ALA A 12 37.04 22.32 -15.56
CA ALA A 12 37.75 22.14 -16.83
C ALA A 12 37.05 22.94 -17.96
N VAL A 13 37.65 24.08 -18.30
CA VAL A 13 37.41 24.96 -19.47
C VAL A 13 38.83 25.54 -19.75
N ALA A 14 39.41 25.68 -20.93
CA ALA A 14 39.07 25.51 -22.34
C ALA A 14 40.39 25.33 -23.13
N LEU A 15 40.30 24.83 -24.36
CA LEU A 15 41.27 25.12 -25.42
C LEU A 15 40.50 25.37 -26.73
N LEU A 16 40.57 26.61 -27.22
CA LEU A 16 40.08 27.03 -28.53
C LEU A 16 41.10 26.64 -29.61
N VAL A 17 40.63 26.09 -30.73
CA VAL A 17 41.27 26.30 -32.05
C VAL A 17 40.15 26.48 -33.10
N LEU A 18 40.24 27.57 -33.86
CA LEU A 18 39.39 27.95 -34.98
C LEU A 18 39.56 27.00 -36.18
N SER A 19 38.50 26.78 -36.95
CA SER A 19 38.52 26.85 -38.43
C SER A 19 37.10 26.95 -39.02
N PRO A 20 36.86 27.83 -40.01
CA PRO A 20 35.57 28.01 -40.68
C PRO A 20 35.44 27.10 -41.91
N GLY A 21 34.24 26.59 -42.17
CA GLY A 21 33.96 25.79 -43.35
C GLY A 21 32.47 25.55 -43.54
N MET A 22 31.81 26.44 -44.28
CA MET A 22 30.44 26.29 -44.77
C MET A 22 30.33 25.07 -45.70
N ALA A 23 29.41 24.17 -45.40
CA ALA A 23 28.75 23.33 -46.39
C ALA A 23 27.29 23.13 -45.96
N ALA A 24 26.38 23.78 -46.68
CA ALA A 24 24.94 23.60 -46.51
C ALA A 24 24.54 22.21 -47.03
N ALA A 25 24.11 21.33 -46.12
CA ALA A 25 23.45 20.08 -46.46
C ALA A 25 21.94 20.24 -46.25
N SER A 26 21.16 20.00 -47.30
CA SER A 26 19.68 20.01 -47.27
C SER A 26 19.13 18.99 -46.26
N PRO A 27 17.97 19.24 -45.64
CA PRO A 27 17.37 18.27 -44.74
C PRO A 27 16.90 17.04 -45.53
N ALA A 28 17.39 15.87 -45.14
CA ALA A 28 16.89 14.60 -45.63
C ALA A 28 15.42 14.42 -45.21
N LYS A 29 14.55 14.09 -46.18
CA LYS A 29 13.13 13.75 -45.94
C LYS A 29 13.03 12.58 -44.96
N SER A 30 12.45 12.83 -43.79
CA SER A 30 12.08 11.81 -42.81
C SER A 30 11.09 10.83 -43.45
N LYS A 31 11.53 9.59 -43.69
CA LYS A 31 10.65 8.48 -44.06
C LYS A 31 9.74 8.21 -42.86
N ALA A 32 8.42 8.29 -43.05
CA ALA A 32 7.44 7.90 -42.05
C ALA A 32 7.64 6.41 -41.73
N THR A 33 8.13 6.13 -40.51
CA THR A 33 8.10 4.79 -39.93
C THR A 33 6.65 4.40 -39.72
N ALA A 34 6.19 3.39 -40.46
CA ALA A 34 4.89 2.78 -40.24
C ALA A 34 4.78 2.35 -38.76
N ALA A 35 3.71 2.77 -38.10
CA ALA A 35 3.43 2.38 -36.73
C ALA A 35 3.35 0.84 -36.65
N ALA A 36 4.15 0.25 -35.78
CA ALA A 36 4.06 -1.18 -35.49
C ALA A 36 2.64 -1.51 -34.99
N PRO A 37 2.05 -2.64 -35.41
CA PRO A 37 0.74 -3.06 -34.91
C PRO A 37 0.80 -3.16 -33.39
N ALA A 38 -0.17 -2.54 -32.72
CA ALA A 38 -0.29 -2.58 -31.28
C ALA A 38 -0.33 -4.04 -30.80
N ALA A 39 0.49 -4.37 -29.80
CA ALA A 39 0.49 -5.69 -29.20
C ALA A 39 -0.94 -6.03 -28.72
N PRO A 40 -1.38 -7.30 -28.85
CA PRO A 40 -2.69 -7.70 -28.34
C PRO A 40 -2.77 -7.39 -26.84
N PRO A 41 -3.96 -6.99 -26.35
CA PRO A 41 -4.15 -6.68 -24.94
C PRO A 41 -3.76 -7.89 -24.08
N PRO A 42 -3.15 -7.67 -22.90
CA PRO A 42 -2.77 -8.76 -22.02
C PRO A 42 -4.01 -9.58 -21.64
N PRO A 43 -3.85 -10.91 -21.43
CA PRO A 43 -4.97 -11.76 -21.05
C PRO A 43 -5.62 -11.27 -19.75
N PRO A 44 -6.91 -11.55 -19.54
CA PRO A 44 -7.60 -11.22 -18.29
C PRO A 44 -6.86 -11.82 -17.10
N PHE A 45 -6.73 -11.05 -16.02
CA PHE A 45 -6.11 -11.53 -14.78
C PHE A 45 -6.93 -12.67 -14.18
N GLU A 46 -6.32 -13.85 -14.04
CA GLU A 46 -6.90 -14.94 -13.26
C GLU A 46 -6.72 -14.65 -11.76
N PRO A 47 -7.77 -14.82 -10.94
CA PRO A 47 -7.65 -14.65 -9.50
C PRO A 47 -6.56 -15.56 -8.91
N LEU A 48 -5.76 -14.99 -8.00
CA LEU A 48 -4.76 -15.74 -7.25
C LEU A 48 -5.41 -16.84 -6.40
N PRO A 49 -4.67 -17.88 -6.01
CA PRO A 49 -5.16 -18.84 -5.03
C PRO A 49 -5.53 -18.12 -3.72
N PRO A 50 -6.45 -18.69 -2.91
CA PRO A 50 -6.80 -18.14 -1.61
C PRO A 50 -5.56 -17.88 -0.73
N PRO A 51 -5.51 -16.76 0.02
CA PRO A 51 -4.38 -16.43 0.86
C PRO A 51 -4.23 -17.43 2.01
N LYS A 52 -2.98 -17.63 2.44
CA LYS A 52 -2.65 -18.29 3.71
C LYS A 52 -2.46 -17.20 4.76
N ILE A 53 -3.29 -17.24 5.82
CA ILE A 53 -3.37 -16.17 6.81
C ILE A 53 -2.80 -16.63 8.15
N TYR A 54 -1.87 -15.86 8.68
CA TYR A 54 -1.20 -16.12 9.95
C TYR A 54 -1.44 -14.94 10.89
N LEU A 55 -2.17 -15.20 11.98
CA LEU A 55 -2.48 -14.22 13.00
C LEU A 55 -1.61 -14.45 14.24
N PHE A 56 -1.21 -13.36 14.91
CA PHE A 56 -0.36 -13.43 16.09
C PHE A 56 -0.94 -12.61 17.24
N ARG A 57 -1.16 -13.29 18.37
CA ARG A 57 -1.45 -12.66 19.66
C ARG A 57 -0.21 -11.96 20.21
N GLY A 58 -0.41 -10.93 21.03
CA GLY A 58 0.64 -10.19 21.72
C GLY A 58 1.13 -10.86 23.01
N ALA A 59 1.89 -10.10 23.81
CA ALA A 59 2.30 -10.55 25.14
C ALA A 59 1.08 -10.80 26.03
N MET A 60 1.09 -11.89 26.82
CA MET A 60 -0.09 -12.37 27.55
C MET A 60 -1.33 -12.52 26.64
N GLY A 61 -1.10 -13.06 25.44
CA GLY A 61 -2.07 -13.22 24.35
C GLY A 61 -3.44 -13.74 24.76
N PRO A 62 -3.54 -14.84 25.55
CA PRO A 62 -4.82 -15.40 26.00
C PRO A 62 -5.69 -14.47 26.84
N ILE A 63 -5.15 -13.35 27.31
CA ILE A 63 -5.87 -12.36 28.13
C ILE A 63 -6.13 -11.08 27.32
N PHE A 64 -5.09 -10.51 26.70
CA PHE A 64 -5.19 -9.19 26.08
C PHE A 64 -5.52 -9.21 24.59
N SER A 65 -5.23 -10.31 23.88
CA SER A 65 -5.31 -10.37 22.41
C SER A 65 -6.43 -11.28 21.90
N THR A 66 -7.50 -11.46 22.69
CA THR A 66 -8.65 -12.30 22.30
C THR A 66 -9.42 -11.75 21.10
N GLY A 67 -9.22 -10.49 20.73
CA GLY A 67 -9.71 -9.96 19.46
C GLY A 67 -9.09 -10.67 18.24
N MET A 68 -7.86 -11.17 18.35
CA MET A 68 -7.20 -11.94 17.27
C MET A 68 -7.87 -13.29 17.04
N ASP A 69 -8.38 -13.92 18.10
CA ASP A 69 -9.15 -15.18 18.01
C ASP A 69 -10.43 -14.98 17.22
N ARG A 70 -11.19 -13.95 17.63
CA ARG A 70 -12.43 -13.57 16.95
C ARG A 70 -12.20 -13.16 15.49
N LEU A 71 -11.10 -12.47 15.20
CA LEU A 71 -10.72 -12.16 13.82
C LEU A 71 -10.40 -13.42 13.02
N GLY A 72 -9.66 -14.37 13.61
CA GLY A 72 -9.37 -15.66 13.01
C GLY A 72 -10.64 -16.46 12.70
N GLU A 73 -11.61 -16.45 13.61
CA GLU A 73 -12.94 -17.08 13.41
C GLU A 73 -13.70 -16.43 12.26
N LYS A 74 -13.76 -15.09 12.21
CA LYS A 74 -14.42 -14.34 11.12
C LYS A 74 -13.78 -14.64 9.75
N LEU A 75 -12.45 -14.72 9.69
CA LEU A 75 -11.73 -15.07 8.47
C LEU A 75 -11.98 -16.52 8.04
N THR A 76 -12.04 -17.44 8.99
CA THR A 76 -12.40 -18.84 8.74
C THR A 76 -13.83 -18.96 8.23
N GLN A 77 -14.77 -18.22 8.81
CA GLN A 77 -16.17 -18.14 8.35
C GLN A 77 -16.28 -17.54 6.94
N ALA A 78 -15.38 -16.63 6.57
CA ALA A 78 -15.27 -16.09 5.22
C ALA A 78 -14.61 -17.07 4.20
N GLY A 79 -14.24 -18.28 4.64
CA GLY A 79 -13.70 -19.34 3.78
C GLY A 79 -12.18 -19.37 3.65
N PHE A 80 -11.45 -18.64 4.48
CA PHE A 80 -9.98 -18.61 4.46
C PHE A 80 -9.36 -19.56 5.49
N SER A 81 -8.14 -20.02 5.19
CA SER A 81 -7.29 -20.70 6.17
C SER A 81 -6.62 -19.65 7.05
N ALA A 82 -7.10 -19.50 8.29
CA ALA A 82 -6.61 -18.51 9.24
C ALA A 82 -6.24 -19.16 10.58
N ASP A 83 -4.96 -19.18 10.90
CA ASP A 83 -4.45 -19.75 12.14
C ASP A 83 -3.97 -18.64 13.09
N VAL A 84 -4.28 -18.76 14.39
CA VAL A 84 -3.88 -17.79 15.42
C VAL A 84 -2.81 -18.39 16.33
N TYR A 85 -1.64 -17.76 16.36
CA TYR A 85 -0.45 -18.22 17.10
C TYR A 85 -0.05 -17.25 18.21
N GLU A 86 0.74 -17.75 19.17
CA GLU A 86 1.42 -16.91 20.15
C GLU A 86 2.69 -16.29 19.53
N PHE A 87 2.97 -15.03 19.86
CA PHE A 87 4.19 -14.35 19.37
C PHE A 87 5.49 -15.07 19.77
N THR A 88 5.52 -15.87 20.82
CA THR A 88 6.75 -16.61 21.20
C THR A 88 7.20 -17.60 20.12
N LEU A 89 6.29 -17.96 19.20
CA LEU A 89 6.54 -18.90 18.11
C LEU A 89 6.97 -18.22 16.79
N CYS A 90 7.21 -16.90 16.75
CA CYS A 90 7.45 -16.14 15.51
C CYS A 90 8.41 -16.81 14.53
N ARG A 91 9.59 -17.21 14.99
CA ARG A 91 10.63 -17.78 14.13
C ARG A 91 10.27 -19.17 13.63
N PHE A 92 9.61 -19.95 14.48
CA PHE A 92 9.14 -21.28 14.12
C PHE A 92 8.04 -21.18 13.05
N ILE A 93 7.03 -20.34 13.27
CA ILE A 93 5.95 -20.13 12.30
C ILE A 93 6.48 -19.46 11.04
N GLY A 94 7.41 -18.51 11.12
CA GLY A 94 8.06 -17.92 9.95
C GLY A 94 8.74 -18.95 9.06
N SER A 95 9.41 -19.95 9.66
CA SER A 95 10.00 -21.07 8.89
C SER A 95 8.93 -21.91 8.20
N ARG A 96 7.79 -22.14 8.87
CA ARG A 96 6.63 -22.85 8.30
C ARG A 96 5.95 -22.06 7.17
N VAL A 97 5.84 -20.74 7.30
CA VAL A 97 5.32 -19.83 6.26
C VAL A 97 6.18 -19.97 4.99
N ILE A 98 7.51 -19.88 5.14
CA ILE A 98 8.47 -20.01 4.03
C ILE A 98 8.37 -21.39 3.37
N ALA A 99 8.36 -22.47 4.17
CA ALA A 99 8.23 -23.83 3.65
C ALA A 99 6.91 -24.05 2.89
N SER A 100 5.80 -23.59 3.48
CA SER A 100 4.46 -23.66 2.92
C SER A 100 4.34 -22.90 1.59
N TYR A 101 5.01 -21.76 1.45
CA TYR A 101 5.06 -21.01 0.20
C TYR A 101 5.89 -21.72 -0.88
N LYS A 102 7.04 -22.30 -0.51
CA LYS A 102 7.91 -23.06 -1.43
C LYS A 102 7.23 -24.34 -1.93
N GLU A 103 6.42 -24.99 -1.09
CA GLU A 103 5.63 -26.16 -1.49
C GLU A 103 4.50 -25.79 -2.44
N LYS A 104 3.71 -24.77 -2.07
CA LYS A 104 2.61 -24.28 -2.89
C LYS A 104 2.43 -22.78 -2.67
N ALA A 105 2.88 -22.01 -3.66
CA ALA A 105 2.80 -20.56 -3.66
C ALA A 105 1.34 -20.09 -3.55
N ALA A 106 1.11 -19.21 -2.60
CA ALA A 106 -0.16 -18.50 -2.39
C ALA A 106 0.14 -17.16 -1.71
N PRO A 107 -0.73 -16.15 -1.86
CA PRO A 107 -0.60 -14.90 -1.13
C PRO A 107 -0.44 -15.14 0.38
N ILE A 108 0.51 -14.46 1.00
CA ILE A 108 0.76 -14.56 2.45
C ILE A 108 0.19 -13.31 3.11
N VAL A 109 -0.65 -13.52 4.13
CA VAL A 109 -1.20 -12.44 4.96
C VAL A 109 -0.74 -12.64 6.40
N LEU A 110 -0.14 -11.60 6.98
CA LEU A 110 0.32 -11.59 8.37
C LEU A 110 -0.44 -10.51 9.14
N ILE A 111 -1.03 -10.86 10.27
CA ILE A 111 -1.78 -9.93 11.12
C ILE A 111 -1.33 -10.11 12.56
N GLY A 112 -1.02 -9.04 13.27
CA GLY A 112 -0.52 -9.19 14.62
C GLY A 112 -0.81 -8.03 15.55
N HIS A 113 -1.13 -8.37 16.80
CA HIS A 113 -1.35 -7.39 17.86
C HIS A 113 -0.12 -7.26 18.77
N SER A 114 0.32 -6.05 19.12
CA SER A 114 1.43 -5.82 20.07
C SER A 114 2.72 -6.55 19.64
N MET A 115 3.26 -7.45 20.46
CA MET A 115 4.38 -8.34 20.08
C MET A 115 4.07 -9.23 18.86
N GLY A 116 2.80 -9.51 18.57
CA GLY A 116 2.39 -10.17 17.33
C GLY A 116 2.56 -9.28 16.09
N GLY A 117 2.43 -7.96 16.23
CA GLY A 117 2.74 -7.01 15.15
C GLY A 117 4.24 -7.02 14.82
N LEU A 118 5.08 -7.01 15.87
CA LEU A 118 6.53 -7.25 15.75
C LEU A 118 6.81 -8.57 15.05
N CYS A 119 6.11 -9.63 15.44
CA CYS A 119 6.20 -10.96 14.85
C CYS A 119 5.99 -10.94 13.33
N SER A 120 4.99 -10.19 12.88
CA SER A 120 4.62 -10.08 11.47
C SER A 120 5.73 -9.43 10.66
N ILE A 121 6.43 -8.42 11.21
CA ILE A 121 7.62 -7.83 10.57
C ILE A 121 8.79 -8.81 10.58
N VAL A 122 9.07 -9.49 11.70
CA VAL A 122 10.16 -10.48 11.78
C VAL A 122 9.98 -11.59 10.74
N ILE A 123 8.75 -12.10 10.56
CA ILE A 123 8.46 -13.11 9.53
C ILE A 123 8.64 -12.52 8.13
N SER A 124 8.25 -11.26 7.91
CA SER A 124 8.44 -10.58 6.63
C SER A 124 9.93 -10.43 6.27
N GLU A 125 10.78 -10.09 7.23
CA GLU A 125 12.24 -10.05 7.07
C GLU A 125 12.84 -11.43 6.78
N MET A 126 12.33 -12.47 7.44
CA MET A 126 12.73 -13.86 7.16
C MET A 126 12.36 -14.25 5.72
N ALA A 127 11.14 -13.93 5.27
CA ALA A 127 10.70 -14.17 3.91
C ALA A 127 11.51 -13.37 2.87
N ALA A 128 11.92 -12.14 3.22
CA ALA A 128 12.74 -11.28 2.35
C ALA A 128 14.08 -11.92 2.00
N LYS A 129 14.72 -12.60 2.96
CA LYS A 129 16.00 -13.33 2.76
C LYS A 129 15.87 -14.47 1.76
N GLU A 130 14.66 -15.00 1.59
CA GLU A 130 14.32 -16.07 0.66
C GLU A 130 13.68 -15.55 -0.63
N SER A 131 13.63 -14.22 -0.82
CA SER A 131 12.95 -13.57 -1.96
C SER A 131 11.46 -13.93 -2.09
N ILE A 132 10.79 -14.18 -0.95
CA ILE A 132 9.37 -14.52 -0.90
C ILE A 132 8.55 -13.24 -0.64
N PRO A 133 7.55 -12.92 -1.48
CA PRO A 133 6.69 -11.76 -1.27
C PRO A 133 5.69 -12.00 -0.13
N ILE A 134 5.37 -10.93 0.61
CA ILE A 134 4.26 -10.90 1.57
C ILE A 134 3.19 -9.97 1.01
N SER A 135 1.99 -10.48 0.80
CA SER A 135 0.95 -9.74 0.08
C SER A 135 0.27 -8.68 0.93
N LEU A 136 0.14 -8.93 2.24
CA LEU A 136 -0.46 -7.98 3.19
C LEU A 136 0.08 -8.22 4.60
N VAL A 137 0.49 -7.14 5.26
CA VAL A 137 0.82 -7.12 6.68
C VAL A 137 -0.05 -6.08 7.38
N ILE A 138 -0.72 -6.48 8.46
CA ILE A 138 -1.51 -5.57 9.31
C ILE A 138 -0.98 -5.65 10.74
N ALA A 139 -0.39 -4.56 11.20
CA ALA A 139 0.09 -4.39 12.57
C ALA A 139 -0.95 -3.62 13.39
N ILE A 140 -1.44 -4.22 14.46
CA ILE A 140 -2.39 -3.62 15.40
C ILE A 140 -1.65 -3.32 16.71
N ASP A 141 -1.54 -2.05 17.02
CA ASP A 141 -0.77 -1.44 18.10
C ASP A 141 0.55 -2.19 18.40
N PRO A 142 1.43 -2.34 17.39
CA PRO A 142 2.62 -3.17 17.49
C PRO A 142 3.55 -2.68 18.61
N ALA A 143 4.38 -3.58 19.13
CA ALA A 143 5.37 -3.21 20.13
C ALA A 143 6.31 -2.11 19.60
N HIS A 144 6.74 -1.17 20.45
CA HIS A 144 7.72 -0.11 20.10
C HIS A 144 9.00 -0.63 19.45
N ALA A 145 9.42 -1.87 19.76
CA ALA A 145 10.61 -2.49 19.19
C ALA A 145 10.40 -3.07 17.78
N THR A 146 9.25 -2.85 17.16
CA THR A 146 8.95 -3.34 15.81
C THR A 146 9.82 -2.61 14.78
N GLY A 147 10.54 -3.38 13.96
CA GLY A 147 11.40 -2.82 12.91
C GLY A 147 10.63 -2.32 11.70
N ASP A 148 11.37 -1.83 10.71
CA ASP A 148 10.82 -1.23 9.49
C ASP A 148 10.21 -2.28 8.54
N VAL A 149 9.25 -1.85 7.71
CA VAL A 149 8.64 -2.69 6.68
C VAL A 149 9.66 -3.03 5.58
N PRO A 150 9.94 -4.32 5.30
CA PRO A 150 10.88 -4.71 4.25
C PRO A 150 10.29 -4.62 2.83
N LEU A 151 11.15 -4.53 1.83
CA LEU A 151 10.78 -4.30 0.41
C LEU A 151 9.93 -5.40 -0.24
N ASN A 152 9.91 -6.61 0.33
CA ASN A 152 9.11 -7.73 -0.16
C ASN A 152 7.65 -7.69 0.30
N VAL A 153 7.28 -6.75 1.18
CA VAL A 153 5.89 -6.52 1.59
C VAL A 153 5.20 -5.67 0.53
N GLU A 154 4.13 -6.17 -0.04
CA GLU A 154 3.37 -5.44 -1.06
C GLU A 154 2.46 -4.38 -0.44
N ARG A 155 1.90 -4.66 0.74
CA ARG A 155 0.92 -3.80 1.43
C ARG A 155 1.13 -3.86 2.92
N PHE A 156 1.22 -2.70 3.56
CA PHE A 156 1.40 -2.57 4.99
C PHE A 156 0.38 -1.59 5.58
N ILE A 157 -0.32 -2.05 6.62
CA ILE A 157 -1.26 -1.24 7.39
C ILE A 157 -0.81 -1.24 8.85
N ASN A 158 -0.56 -0.06 9.40
CA ASN A 158 -0.27 0.13 10.83
C ASN A 158 -1.42 0.85 11.52
N ILE A 159 -2.00 0.26 12.54
CA ILE A 159 -3.08 0.85 13.33
C ILE A 159 -2.57 0.92 14.77
N PHE A 160 -2.18 2.09 15.26
CA PHE A 160 -1.41 2.18 16.50
C PHE A 160 -1.81 3.38 17.36
N LEU A 161 -1.35 3.40 18.60
CA LEU A 161 -1.58 4.46 19.57
C LEU A 161 -0.23 5.04 19.96
N SER A 162 0.18 6.18 19.39
CA SER A 162 1.57 6.68 19.60
C SER A 162 1.91 7.08 21.05
N ASP A 163 0.90 7.23 21.91
CA ASP A 163 1.03 7.48 23.35
C ASP A 163 0.91 6.20 24.21
N SER A 164 0.67 5.05 23.58
CA SER A 164 0.59 3.75 24.26
C SER A 164 1.95 3.31 24.77
N VAL A 165 2.01 2.98 26.07
CA VAL A 165 3.23 2.46 26.71
C VAL A 165 3.43 0.97 26.40
N LEU A 166 2.34 0.22 26.17
CA LEU A 166 2.36 -1.23 25.96
C LEU A 166 2.52 -1.62 24.47
N GLY A 167 2.08 -0.75 23.57
CA GLY A 167 2.14 -0.91 22.12
C GLY A 167 2.78 0.32 21.48
N GLY A 168 2.13 0.93 20.50
CA GLY A 168 2.47 2.26 19.99
C GLY A 168 3.58 2.36 18.96
N GLY A 169 4.05 1.24 18.41
CA GLY A 169 5.06 1.24 17.36
C GLY A 169 4.62 1.99 16.11
N ASP A 170 5.24 3.14 15.83
CA ASP A 170 5.10 3.87 14.57
C ASP A 170 6.00 3.24 13.50
N VAL A 171 5.52 2.15 12.91
CA VAL A 171 6.30 1.35 11.97
C VAL A 171 6.41 2.09 10.63
N VAL A 172 7.63 2.41 10.22
CA VAL A 172 7.93 3.03 8.92
C VAL A 172 8.45 1.98 7.93
N ALA A 173 8.42 2.29 6.63
CA ALA A 173 8.99 1.42 5.62
C ALA A 173 10.46 1.77 5.32
N VAL A 174 11.25 0.77 4.94
CA VAL A 174 12.65 1.00 4.56
C VAL A 174 12.75 1.90 3.31
N PRO A 175 13.87 2.62 3.12
CA PRO A 175 14.10 3.40 1.91
C PRO A 175 13.94 2.57 0.63
N GLY A 176 13.22 3.11 -0.35
CA GLY A 176 12.97 2.44 -1.62
C GLY A 176 11.73 1.54 -1.63
N PHE A 177 10.96 1.48 -0.54
CA PHE A 177 9.66 0.81 -0.52
C PHE A 177 8.72 1.37 -1.60
N ARG A 178 8.19 0.47 -2.43
CA ARG A 178 7.25 0.79 -3.52
C ARG A 178 5.87 0.17 -3.33
N GLY A 179 5.69 -0.57 -2.23
CA GLY A 179 4.41 -1.13 -1.85
C GLY A 179 3.44 -0.07 -1.39
N HIS A 180 2.25 -0.54 -1.03
CA HIS A 180 1.18 0.27 -0.49
C HIS A 180 1.40 0.39 1.01
N TYR A 181 1.20 1.59 1.55
CA TYR A 181 1.46 1.89 2.94
C TYR A 181 0.38 2.81 3.47
N ALA A 182 -0.22 2.44 4.59
CA ALA A 182 -1.09 3.31 5.36
C ALA A 182 -0.83 3.14 6.86
N SER A 183 -0.74 4.26 7.58
CA SER A 183 -0.57 4.27 9.03
C SER A 183 -1.61 5.17 9.68
N TYR A 184 -2.18 4.70 10.79
CA TYR A 184 -3.26 5.35 11.53
C TYR A 184 -2.84 5.45 13.00
N ASP A 185 -2.51 6.66 13.46
CA ASP A 185 -2.33 6.98 14.87
C ASP A 185 -3.70 7.31 15.47
N LEU A 186 -4.15 6.47 16.40
CA LEU A 186 -5.46 6.57 17.05
C LEU A 186 -5.37 7.20 18.45
N LYS A 187 -4.24 7.82 18.84
CA LYS A 187 -4.09 8.37 20.21
C LYS A 187 -5.19 9.33 20.65
N GLU A 188 -5.78 10.05 19.69
CA GLU A 188 -6.86 11.01 19.96
C GLU A 188 -8.24 10.34 20.10
N ASN A 189 -8.31 9.03 19.83
CA ASN A 189 -9.54 8.26 19.87
C ASN A 189 -9.71 7.56 21.22
N ALA A 190 -10.42 8.22 22.13
CA ALA A 190 -10.65 7.74 23.49
C ALA A 190 -11.41 6.39 23.61
N ARG A 191 -12.00 5.88 22.52
CA ARG A 191 -12.70 4.58 22.51
C ARG A 191 -11.75 3.39 22.42
N VAL A 192 -10.51 3.62 21.98
CA VAL A 192 -9.52 2.58 21.81
C VAL A 192 -8.37 2.76 22.80
N SER A 193 -7.75 1.64 23.11
CA SER A 193 -6.61 1.45 23.99
C SER A 193 -5.85 0.24 23.47
N HIS A 194 -4.62 0.03 23.94
CA HIS A 194 -3.82 -1.14 23.58
C HIS A 194 -4.60 -2.45 23.71
N ILE A 195 -5.44 -2.58 24.74
CA ILE A 195 -6.09 -3.84 25.09
C ILE A 195 -7.46 -4.05 24.43
N ASN A 196 -8.02 -3.08 23.71
CA ASN A 196 -9.32 -3.23 23.04
C ASN A 196 -9.33 -2.84 21.56
N ILE A 197 -8.27 -2.22 21.05
CA ILE A 197 -8.15 -1.84 19.64
C ILE A 197 -8.27 -3.05 18.71
N GLU A 198 -7.70 -4.18 19.11
CA GLU A 198 -7.77 -5.46 18.39
C GLU A 198 -9.14 -6.16 18.49
N LYS A 199 -10.06 -5.72 19.36
CA LYS A 199 -11.42 -6.25 19.51
C LYS A 199 -12.45 -5.49 18.69
N SER A 200 -12.03 -4.41 18.01
CA SER A 200 -12.93 -3.58 17.21
C SER A 200 -13.57 -4.39 16.07
N ASP A 201 -14.88 -4.60 16.16
CA ASP A 201 -15.65 -5.29 15.12
C ASP A 201 -15.62 -4.55 13.79
N ASP A 202 -15.54 -3.23 13.82
CA ASP A 202 -15.44 -2.39 12.64
C ASP A 202 -14.10 -2.59 11.91
N ILE A 203 -12.99 -2.59 12.66
CA ILE A 203 -11.65 -2.90 12.11
C ILE A 203 -11.64 -4.33 11.55
N HIS A 204 -12.21 -5.30 12.28
CA HIS A 204 -12.28 -6.69 11.79
C HIS A 204 -13.03 -6.80 10.48
N ARG A 205 -14.19 -6.14 10.35
CA ARG A 205 -14.99 -6.15 9.12
C ARG A 205 -14.18 -5.65 7.93
N GLN A 206 -13.46 -4.54 8.10
CA GLN A 206 -12.61 -3.97 7.05
C GLN A 206 -11.42 -4.89 6.70
N ILE A 207 -10.79 -5.52 7.69
CA ILE A 207 -9.73 -6.52 7.45
C ILE A 207 -10.24 -7.71 6.64
N VAL A 208 -11.41 -8.26 7.01
CA VAL A 208 -12.03 -9.38 6.29
C VAL A 208 -12.34 -8.99 4.85
N GLU A 209 -12.84 -7.78 4.62
CA GLU A 209 -13.09 -7.24 3.27
C GLU A 209 -11.81 -7.14 2.45
N MET A 210 -10.75 -6.54 3.02
CA MET A 210 -9.44 -6.43 2.36
C MET A 210 -8.88 -7.81 1.96
N VAL A 211 -8.88 -8.77 2.89
CA VAL A 211 -8.40 -10.13 2.63
C VAL A 211 -9.24 -10.82 1.54
N THR A 212 -10.56 -10.57 1.53
CA THR A 212 -11.47 -11.14 0.53
C THR A 212 -11.20 -10.60 -0.87
N GLN A 213 -10.82 -9.33 -1.00
CA GLN A 213 -10.49 -8.73 -2.29
C GLN A 213 -9.08 -9.09 -2.76
N LEU A 214 -8.15 -9.41 -1.86
CA LEU A 214 -6.73 -9.59 -2.15
C LEU A 214 -6.44 -10.53 -3.33
N PRO A 215 -7.08 -11.72 -3.48
CA PRO A 215 -6.81 -12.60 -4.62
C PRO A 215 -7.21 -12.03 -5.98
N ARG A 216 -8.06 -11.01 -6.00
CA ARG A 216 -8.59 -10.37 -7.21
C ARG A 216 -7.76 -9.16 -7.65
N ILE A 217 -6.70 -8.84 -6.91
CA ILE A 217 -5.87 -7.67 -7.16
C ILE A 217 -4.56 -8.12 -7.83
N PRO A 218 -4.28 -7.66 -9.06
CA PRO A 218 -3.03 -7.97 -9.72
C PRO A 218 -1.82 -7.41 -8.94
N PRO A 219 -0.71 -8.16 -8.84
CA PRO A 219 0.53 -7.66 -8.24
C PRO A 219 1.07 -6.39 -8.93
N GLN A 220 0.74 -6.17 -10.20
CA GLN A 220 1.23 -5.03 -11.00
C GLN A 220 0.54 -3.69 -10.68
N THR A 221 -0.55 -3.68 -9.92
CA THR A 221 -1.31 -2.46 -9.55
C THR A 221 -0.58 -1.60 -8.49
N GLN A 222 0.66 -1.94 -8.15
CA GLN A 222 1.51 -1.21 -7.19
C GLN A 222 2.05 0.13 -7.72
N ALA A 223 1.99 0.37 -9.04
CA ALA A 223 2.53 1.60 -9.64
C ALA A 223 1.74 2.84 -9.20
N GLY A 224 2.43 3.81 -8.59
CA GLY A 224 1.86 5.11 -8.23
C GLY A 224 1.17 5.19 -6.87
N ALA A 225 1.22 4.12 -6.07
CA ALA A 225 0.78 4.15 -4.67
C ALA A 225 1.51 5.26 -3.89
N VAL A 226 0.77 6.02 -3.10
CA VAL A 226 1.32 7.05 -2.22
C VAL A 226 1.13 6.62 -0.76
N PRO A 227 2.19 6.61 0.07
CA PRO A 227 2.05 6.31 1.49
C PRO A 227 1.08 7.27 2.18
N LEU A 228 0.20 6.73 3.02
CA LEU A 228 -0.71 7.49 3.85
C LEU A 228 -0.28 7.43 5.32
N ARG A 229 -0.38 8.55 6.02
CA ARG A 229 -0.11 8.65 7.45
C ARG A 229 -1.14 9.59 8.06
N TYR A 230 -1.92 9.08 8.99
CA TYR A 230 -3.04 9.78 9.57
C TYR A 230 -2.91 9.87 11.08
N LEU A 231 -3.25 11.04 11.61
CA LEU A 231 -3.70 11.18 12.98
C LEU A 231 -5.23 11.17 12.94
N VAL A 232 -5.83 10.08 13.42
CA VAL A 232 -7.28 9.90 13.34
C VAL A 232 -7.94 10.85 14.35
N PRO A 233 -8.85 11.74 13.92
CA PRO A 233 -9.48 12.70 14.82
C PRO A 233 -10.25 12.03 15.97
N PRO A 234 -10.49 12.76 17.08
CA PRO A 234 -11.31 12.28 18.17
C PRO A 234 -12.68 11.82 17.68
N ASP A 235 -13.24 10.86 18.41
CA ASP A 235 -14.56 10.31 18.16
C ASP A 235 -14.84 9.79 16.74
N THR A 236 -13.82 9.57 15.92
CA THR A 236 -13.95 9.09 14.54
C THR A 236 -13.81 7.56 14.46
N LEU A 237 -14.64 6.91 13.64
CA LEU A 237 -14.41 5.49 13.28
C LEU A 237 -13.29 5.46 12.25
N VAL A 238 -12.27 4.62 12.48
CA VAL A 238 -11.14 4.52 11.55
C VAL A 238 -11.58 3.78 10.30
N GLU A 239 -11.36 4.39 9.14
CA GLU A 239 -11.54 3.76 7.84
C GLU A 239 -10.16 3.40 7.27
N LEU A 240 -9.98 2.13 6.93
CA LEU A 240 -8.74 1.55 6.46
C LEU A 240 -8.66 1.65 4.93
N TRP A 241 -7.74 2.50 4.50
CA TRP A 241 -7.24 2.64 3.15
C TRP A 241 -5.98 1.80 2.94
N ASP A 242 -5.75 1.43 1.68
CA ASP A 242 -4.58 0.66 1.24
C ASP A 242 -3.40 1.60 0.94
N SER A 243 -3.66 2.67 0.19
CA SER A 243 -2.71 3.76 -0.07
C SER A 243 -3.45 4.98 -0.62
N GLY A 244 -2.72 6.05 -0.94
CA GLY A 244 -3.19 7.15 -1.75
C GLY A 244 -2.96 6.93 -3.24
N VAL A 245 -3.64 7.71 -4.07
CA VAL A 245 -3.42 7.86 -5.52
C VAL A 245 -3.35 9.34 -5.89
N ARG A 246 -2.50 9.68 -6.86
CA ARG A 246 -2.39 11.06 -7.37
C ARG A 246 -3.47 11.33 -8.41
N VAL A 247 -4.26 12.37 -8.18
CA VAL A 247 -5.35 12.81 -9.07
C VAL A 247 -5.16 14.30 -9.40
N PRO A 248 -5.28 14.72 -10.67
CA PRO A 248 -5.26 16.13 -11.02
C PRO A 248 -6.60 16.79 -10.68
N VAL A 249 -6.53 17.95 -10.03
CA VAL A 249 -7.67 18.83 -9.76
C VAL A 249 -8.23 19.36 -11.07
N ARG A 250 -9.54 19.25 -11.26
CA ARG A 250 -10.27 19.77 -12.42
C ARG A 250 -10.82 21.16 -12.12
N ARG A 251 -11.21 21.88 -13.17
CA ARG A 251 -11.85 23.19 -13.03
C ARG A 251 -13.17 23.02 -12.28
N GLY A 252 -13.31 23.71 -11.15
CA GLY A 252 -14.50 23.68 -10.31
C GLY A 252 -14.44 22.68 -9.16
N ASP A 253 -13.39 21.86 -9.09
CA ASP A 253 -13.20 20.96 -7.95
C ASP A 253 -12.86 21.75 -6.69
N THR A 254 -13.50 21.38 -5.59
CA THR A 254 -13.16 21.76 -4.21
C THR A 254 -12.77 20.53 -3.40
N MET A 255 -12.14 20.73 -2.25
CA MET A 255 -11.82 19.64 -1.31
C MET A 255 -13.06 18.81 -0.96
N GLU A 256 -14.20 19.45 -0.69
CA GLU A 256 -15.47 18.79 -0.37
C GLU A 256 -16.01 17.99 -1.55
N SER A 257 -15.99 18.56 -2.76
CA SER A 257 -16.51 17.88 -3.95
C SER A 257 -15.68 16.63 -4.29
N ILE A 258 -14.36 16.69 -4.12
CA ILE A 258 -13.46 15.57 -4.37
C ILE A 258 -13.64 14.52 -3.29
N ALA A 259 -13.70 14.93 -2.02
CA ALA A 259 -13.94 14.02 -0.90
C ALA A 259 -15.25 13.24 -1.09
N ALA A 260 -16.34 13.96 -1.41
CA ALA A 260 -17.64 13.35 -1.68
C ALA A 260 -17.63 12.42 -2.90
N ALA A 261 -17.01 12.83 -4.02
CA ALA A 261 -16.94 12.02 -5.24
C ALA A 261 -16.18 10.70 -5.03
N ASN A 262 -15.16 10.71 -4.17
CA ASN A 262 -14.34 9.53 -3.85
C ASN A 262 -14.81 8.80 -2.59
N ARG A 263 -15.86 9.27 -1.93
CA ARG A 263 -16.41 8.71 -0.67
C ARG A 263 -15.36 8.63 0.44
N VAL A 264 -14.47 9.62 0.53
CA VAL A 264 -13.47 9.72 1.59
C VAL A 264 -13.86 10.85 2.56
N PRO A 265 -13.59 10.74 3.86
CA PRO A 265 -13.80 11.86 4.79
C PRO A 265 -12.92 13.06 4.41
N LEU A 266 -13.46 14.28 4.53
CA LEU A 266 -12.74 15.52 4.18
C LEU A 266 -11.39 15.65 4.91
N TRP A 267 -11.36 15.27 6.18
CA TRP A 267 -10.14 15.28 7.00
C TRP A 267 -9.03 14.38 6.44
N THR A 268 -9.38 13.22 5.85
CA THR A 268 -8.39 12.32 5.25
C THR A 268 -7.76 12.94 4.01
N LEU A 269 -8.57 13.61 3.18
CA LEU A 269 -8.09 14.31 2.00
C LEU A 269 -7.17 15.47 2.39
N ALA A 270 -7.57 16.25 3.41
CA ALA A 270 -6.78 17.35 3.96
C ALA A 270 -5.41 16.86 4.48
N GLN A 271 -5.40 15.86 5.37
CA GLN A 271 -4.16 15.30 5.91
C GLN A 271 -3.25 14.68 4.84
N SER A 272 -3.83 13.97 3.86
CA SER A 272 -3.05 13.35 2.76
C SER A 272 -2.29 14.37 1.91
N ASN A 273 -2.73 15.63 1.92
CA ASN A 273 -2.17 16.71 1.10
C ASN A 273 -1.49 17.80 1.92
N SER A 274 -1.46 17.69 3.25
CA SER A 274 -1.01 18.75 4.15
C SER A 274 -1.72 20.09 3.89
N LEU A 275 -3.02 20.03 3.61
CA LEU A 275 -3.88 21.19 3.32
C LEU A 275 -4.93 21.35 4.42
N ALA A 276 -5.47 22.56 4.56
CA ALA A 276 -6.70 22.78 5.32
C ALA A 276 -7.90 22.17 4.59
N GLU A 277 -8.94 21.77 5.33
CA GLU A 277 -10.16 21.19 4.75
C GLU A 277 -10.87 22.14 3.78
N ASN A 278 -10.79 23.44 4.01
CA ASN A 278 -11.35 24.50 3.17
C ASN A 278 -10.33 25.10 2.18
N ALA A 279 -9.21 24.42 1.93
CA ALA A 279 -8.18 24.93 1.03
C ALA A 279 -8.72 25.09 -0.40
N GLN A 280 -8.36 26.20 -1.05
CA GLN A 280 -8.67 26.41 -2.46
C GLN A 280 -7.73 25.59 -3.33
N LEU A 281 -8.31 24.84 -4.27
CA LEU A 281 -7.56 24.01 -5.19
C LEU A 281 -7.35 24.72 -6.53
N THR A 282 -6.15 24.55 -7.10
CA THR A 282 -5.84 25.12 -8.42
C THR A 282 -6.04 24.04 -9.49
N PRO A 283 -6.78 24.30 -10.60
CA PRO A 283 -6.89 23.33 -11.69
C PRO A 283 -5.51 22.90 -12.22
N GLY A 284 -5.32 21.58 -12.39
CA GLY A 284 -4.04 20.97 -12.77
C GLY A 284 -3.11 20.64 -11.59
N GLN A 285 -3.39 21.15 -10.38
CA GLN A 285 -2.72 20.72 -9.15
C GLN A 285 -2.92 19.21 -8.97
N THR A 286 -1.85 18.50 -8.62
CA THR A 286 -1.97 17.09 -8.25
C THR A 286 -2.23 16.97 -6.76
N ILE A 287 -3.28 16.25 -6.38
CA ILE A 287 -3.60 15.92 -5.00
C ILE A 287 -3.58 14.40 -4.78
N ILE A 288 -3.39 14.00 -3.53
CA ILE A 288 -3.42 12.61 -3.08
C ILE A 288 -4.82 12.32 -2.56
N VAL A 289 -5.49 11.35 -3.17
CA VAL A 289 -6.80 10.85 -2.75
C VAL A 289 -6.62 9.47 -2.13
N PRO A 290 -7.11 9.20 -0.91
CA PRO A 290 -7.07 7.86 -0.32
C PRO A 290 -7.87 6.86 -1.17
N ARG A 291 -7.42 5.60 -1.22
CA ARG A 291 -8.15 4.53 -1.90
C ARG A 291 -8.16 3.24 -1.10
N HIS A 292 -9.26 2.53 -1.19
CA HIS A 292 -9.39 1.20 -0.59
C HIS A 292 -8.61 0.16 -1.38
N LEU A 293 -8.46 -1.01 -0.76
CA LEU A 293 -8.01 -2.22 -1.42
C LEU A 293 -9.15 -2.80 -2.27
N THR A 294 -9.33 -2.27 -3.48
CA THR A 294 -10.33 -2.76 -4.43
C THR A 294 -9.68 -3.36 -5.67
N PRO A 295 -10.28 -4.40 -6.27
CA PRO A 295 -9.87 -4.87 -7.59
C PRO A 295 -9.93 -3.72 -8.59
N PRO A 296 -9.02 -3.67 -9.58
CA PRO A 296 -9.16 -2.75 -10.69
C PRO A 296 -10.56 -2.89 -11.28
N GLU A 297 -11.24 -1.76 -11.49
CA GLU A 297 -12.51 -1.78 -12.21
C GLU A 297 -12.28 -2.47 -13.56
N PRO A 298 -13.15 -3.40 -14.00
CA PRO A 298 -13.03 -3.98 -15.32
C PRO A 298 -13.00 -2.80 -16.29
N ALA A 299 -11.89 -2.62 -17.02
CA ALA A 299 -11.78 -1.56 -18.01
C ALA A 299 -13.06 -1.64 -18.84
N ALA A 300 -13.91 -0.61 -18.74
CA ALA A 300 -15.20 -0.59 -19.43
C ALA A 300 -14.91 -1.04 -20.86
N ALA A 301 -15.39 -2.25 -21.19
CA ALA A 301 -15.12 -2.85 -22.47
C ALA A 301 -15.45 -1.78 -23.49
N MET A 302 -14.46 -1.39 -24.29
CA MET A 302 -14.63 -0.40 -25.34
C MET A 302 -15.86 -0.82 -26.12
N VAL A 303 -17.00 -0.15 -25.86
CA VAL A 303 -18.18 -0.26 -26.69
C VAL A 303 -17.75 0.40 -27.98
N THR A 304 -17.13 -0.38 -28.85
CA THR A 304 -17.00 -0.03 -30.25
C THR A 304 -18.44 0.13 -30.74
N PRO A 305 -18.85 1.33 -31.18
CA PRO A 305 -20.17 1.50 -31.76
C PRO A 305 -20.29 0.51 -32.93
N PRO A 306 -21.44 -0.16 -33.10
CA PRO A 306 -21.63 -1.04 -34.24
C PRO A 306 -21.37 -0.26 -35.53
N PRO A 307 -20.69 -0.87 -36.54
CA PRO A 307 -20.39 -0.18 -37.78
C PRO A 307 -21.68 0.29 -38.45
N ALA A 308 -21.69 1.56 -38.87
CA ALA A 308 -22.83 2.16 -39.54
C ALA A 308 -23.23 1.33 -40.78
N PRO A 309 -24.54 1.14 -41.04
CA PRO A 309 -24.98 0.34 -42.18
C PRO A 309 -24.50 0.96 -43.49
N ALA A 310 -23.87 0.12 -44.33
CA ALA A 310 -23.41 0.52 -45.65
C ALA A 310 -24.59 1.01 -46.48
N LYS A 311 -24.48 2.24 -47.00
CA LYS A 311 -25.42 2.75 -48.00
C LYS A 311 -25.29 1.88 -49.26
N ARG A 312 -26.36 1.16 -49.59
CA ARG A 312 -26.52 0.51 -50.91
C ARG A 312 -26.42 1.57 -52.00
N LYS A 313 -25.58 1.31 -53.01
CA LYS A 313 -25.69 1.94 -54.33
C LYS A 313 -26.69 1.17 -55.17
#